data_AF-A0A7K3IZG2-F1
#
_entry.id   AF-A0A7K3IZG2-F1
#
_cell.length_a   1.000
_cell.length_b   1.000
_cell.length_c   1.000
_cell.angle_alpha   90.00
_cell.angle_beta   90.00
_cell.angle_gamma   90.00
#
_symmetry.space_group_name_H-M   'P 1'
#
loop_
_entity.id
_entity.type
_entity.pdbx_description
1 polymer ?
#
loop_
_entity_poly.entity_id
_entity_poly.type
_entity_poly.pdbx_seq_one_letter_code
_entity_poly.pdbx_strand_id
1 'polypeptide(L)' 'SQQAWFIKHFGTNVNLGNIPPNEIIPLESLRLGLRGDTFFQFLPDKLKGK' A
#
# COMPACT_ATOMS: atom_id res chain seq x y z
N SER A 1 -5.51 -1.40 -7.02
CA SER A 1 -6.57 -0.37 -6.91
C SER A 1 -6.01 1.02 -7.20
N GLN A 2 -6.85 2.05 -7.34
CA GLN A 2 -6.38 3.46 -7.45
C GLN A 2 -5.57 3.87 -6.21
N GLN A 3 -5.99 3.48 -5.00
CA GLN A 3 -5.26 3.70 -3.75
C GLN A 3 -3.84 3.12 -3.80
N ALA A 4 -3.70 1.85 -4.21
CA ALA A 4 -2.40 1.20 -4.33
C ALA A 4 -1.49 1.88 -5.38
N TRP A 5 -2.08 2.39 -6.47
CA TRP A 5 -1.33 3.11 -7.49
C TRP A 5 -0.75 4.42 -6.93
N PHE A 6 -1.55 5.23 -6.24
CA PHE A 6 -1.06 6.47 -5.63
C PHE A 6 -0.01 6.20 -4.55
N ILE A 7 -0.21 5.18 -3.70
CA ILE A 7 0.79 4.79 -2.69
C ILE A 7 2.12 4.38 -3.35
N LYS A 8 2.07 3.66 -4.47
CA LYS A 8 3.27 3.25 -5.21
C LYS A 8 4.07 4.43 -5.77
N HIS A 9 3.39 5.47 -6.25
CA HIS A 9 4.02 6.60 -6.95
C HIS A 9 4.39 7.76 -6.02
N PHE A 10 3.62 8.00 -4.96
CA PHE A 10 3.79 9.15 -4.06
C PHE A 10 4.18 8.76 -2.63
N GLY A 11 4.26 7.46 -2.33
CA GLY A 11 4.62 6.94 -1.02
C GLY A 11 3.43 6.76 -0.08
N THR A 12 3.71 6.20 1.09
CA THR A 12 2.71 5.78 2.09
C THR A 12 1.97 6.91 2.76
N ASN A 13 2.46 8.15 2.66
CA ASN A 13 1.84 9.34 3.26
C ASN A 13 1.02 10.15 2.26
N VAL A 14 0.75 9.62 1.06
CA VAL A 14 -0.08 10.30 0.06
C VAL A 14 -1.50 10.53 0.59
N ASN A 15 -2.01 11.75 0.39
CA ASN A 15 -3.39 12.12 0.72
C ASN A 15 -4.35 11.45 -0.25
N LEU A 16 -5.39 10.79 0.27
CA LEU A 16 -6.41 10.10 -0.53
C LEU A 16 -7.80 10.47 0.00
N GLY A 17 -8.69 10.87 -0.90
CA GLY A 17 -10.10 11.15 -0.61
C GLY A 17 -11.02 10.04 -1.10
N ASN A 18 -12.33 10.21 -0.88
CA ASN A 18 -13.38 9.27 -1.31
C ASN A 18 -13.14 7.83 -0.84
N ILE A 19 -12.62 7.66 0.39
CA ILE A 19 -12.40 6.34 0.99
C ILE A 19 -13.68 5.90 1.70
N PRO A 20 -14.33 4.79 1.26
CA PRO A 20 -15.44 4.22 1.99
C PRO A 20 -15.04 3.83 3.42
N PRO A 21 -15.94 3.96 4.43
CA PRO A 21 -15.60 3.60 5.82
C PRO A 21 -15.09 2.15 5.99
N ASN A 22 -15.58 1.21 5.17
CA ASN A 22 -15.16 -0.19 5.18
C ASN A 22 -13.78 -0.43 4.53
N GLU A 23 -13.21 0.56 3.84
CA GLU A 23 -11.88 0.47 3.20
C GLU A 23 -10.76 1.07 4.07
N ILE A 24 -11.05 1.57 5.28
CA ILE A 24 -10.02 2.17 6.15
C ILE A 24 -8.94 1.17 6.55
N ILE A 25 -9.31 -0.03 7.02
CA ILE A 25 -8.34 -1.09 7.37
C ILE A 25 -7.62 -1.64 6.12
N PRO A 26 -8.30 -1.92 4.99
CA PRO A 26 -7.64 -2.23 3.74
C PRO A 26 -6.65 -1.16 3.25
N LEU A 27 -6.96 0.12 3.39
CA LEU A 27 -6.08 1.23 3.04
C LEU A 27 -4.84 1.27 3.92
N GLU A 28 -5.01 1.11 5.23
CA GLU A 28 -3.86 1.08 6.15
C GLU A 28 -2.96 -0.13 5.87
N SER A 29 -3.54 -1.28 5.53
CA SER A 29 -2.79 -2.46 5.09
C SER A 29 -1.98 -2.19 3.81
N LEU A 30 -2.48 -1.36 2.89
CA LEU A 30 -1.70 -0.92 1.72
C LEU A 30 -0.53 -0.02 2.14
N ARG A 31 -0.75 0.93 3.07
CA ARG A 31 0.29 1.86 3.56
C ARG A 31 1.40 1.16 4.33
N LEU A 32 1.08 0.07 5.06
CA LEU A 32 2.05 -0.71 5.82
C LEU A 32 2.71 -1.85 5.03
N GLY A 33 2.33 -2.07 3.77
CA GLY A 33 2.84 -3.19 2.98
C GLY A 33 2.32 -4.57 3.41
N LEU A 34 1.23 -4.62 4.17
CA LEU A 34 0.60 -5.85 4.68
C LEU A 34 -0.43 -6.44 3.70
N ARG A 35 -0.74 -5.73 2.61
CA ARG A 35 -1.62 -6.20 1.54
C ARG A 35 -0.81 -6.53 0.28
N GLY A 36 -1.21 -7.58 -0.43
CA GLY A 36 -0.49 -8.12 -1.59
C GLY A 36 -0.17 -7.09 -2.68
N ASP A 37 -1.02 -6.07 -2.87
CA ASP A 37 -0.78 -4.99 -3.83
C ASP A 37 0.54 -4.24 -3.59
N THR A 38 0.96 -4.05 -2.33
CA THR A 38 2.16 -3.28 -1.95
C THR A 38 3.24 -4.14 -1.27
N PHE A 39 2.98 -5.41 -0.95
CA PHE A 39 3.90 -6.32 -0.25
C PHE A 39 5.35 -6.27 -0.77
N PHE A 40 5.57 -6.46 -2.08
CA PHE A 40 6.92 -6.48 -2.65
C PHE A 40 7.64 -5.12 -2.65
N GLN A 41 6.90 -4.02 -2.52
CA GLN A 41 7.48 -2.68 -2.37
C GLN A 41 8.11 -2.49 -0.99
N PHE A 42 7.56 -3.16 0.04
CA PHE A 42 8.04 -3.11 1.42
C PHE A 42 8.89 -4.32 1.81
N LEU A 43 8.92 -5.35 0.98
CA LEU A 43 9.73 -6.54 1.21
C LEU A 43 11.22 -6.13 1.27
N PRO A 44 11.94 -6.36 2.38
CA PRO A 44 13.36 -6.10 2.47
C PRO A 44 14.14 -6.86 1.39
N ASP A 45 15.17 -6.26 0.81
CA ASP A 45 15.91 -6.87 -0.30
C ASP A 45 16.52 -8.24 0.06
N LYS A 46 16.90 -8.44 1.33
CA LYS A 46 17.38 -9.73 1.84
C LYS A 46 16.35 -10.87 1.75
N LEU A 47 15.06 -10.54 1.61
CA LEU A 47 13.94 -11.48 1.50
C LEU A 47 13.36 -11.54 0.08
N LYS A 48 13.73 -10.62 -0.82
CA LYS A 48 13.40 -10.73 -2.23
C LYS A 48 14.18 -11.92 -2.79
N GLY A 49 13.47 -12.91 -3.33
CA GLY A 49 14.10 -14.04 -4.02
C GLY A 49 15.06 -13.53 -5.10
N LYS A 50 16.16 -14.27 -5.34
CA LYS A 50 17.04 -14.00 -6.47
C LYS A 50 16.28 -14.08 -7.79
#